data_AF-A0A2N0NEU9-F1
#
_entry.id   AF-A0A2N0NEU9-F1
#
_cell.length_a   1.000
_cell.length_b   1.000
_cell.length_c   1.000
_cell.angle_alpha   90.00
_cell.angle_beta   90.00
_cell.angle_gamma   90.00
#
_symmetry.space_group_name_H-M   'P 1'
#
loop_
_entity.id
_entity.type
_entity.pdbx_description
1 polymer ?
#
loop_
_entity_poly.entity_id
_entity_poly.type
_entity_poly.pdbx_seq_one_letter_code
_entity_poly.pdbx_strand_id
1 'polypeptide(L)'
;TEKNLEKAFHWYQKAAEKDYIDAMFNLANGYYYGKGIERNLEKAFHWYQKAAETDHINAMHGLANYYYYGERTEKNLEKAFYWYQKSAEKGHIDAIFNLAACYRNGEGTERNLERAFYWHQIVVESNKTNSKNKVEFCNECKLPNTDYQWCQQCNTKRFQQDFSKWTSKNKFIDKFIQEAQINAKNSYEILEWIPYNNLSSIDYYTKGGFSEIHKAIWSDGPIFSWNFDKQQWNRQTCYEVILKKLNNSSSLNSEFLDEV
;
A
#
# COMPACT_ATOMS: atom_id res chain seq x y z
N THR A 1 41.09 -11.52 -3.13
CA THR A 1 39.85 -11.04 -3.77
C THR A 1 38.93 -12.18 -4.16
N GLU A 2 39.30 -13.26 -4.86
CA GLU A 2 38.39 -14.43 -5.00
C GLU A 2 38.47 -15.38 -3.81
N LYS A 3 39.70 -15.71 -3.39
CA LYS A 3 40.03 -16.49 -2.17
C LYS A 3 39.41 -15.96 -0.86
N ASN A 4 39.05 -14.68 -0.81
CA ASN A 4 38.39 -14.10 0.37
C ASN A 4 36.87 -14.37 0.36
N LEU A 5 36.26 -14.46 -0.83
CA LEU A 5 34.84 -14.78 -0.99
C LEU A 5 34.58 -16.26 -0.70
N GLU A 6 35.45 -17.16 -1.16
CA GLU A 6 35.37 -18.59 -0.82
C GLU A 6 35.49 -18.83 0.70
N LYS A 7 36.43 -18.12 1.35
CA LYS A 7 36.57 -18.17 2.81
C LYS A 7 35.35 -17.61 3.53
N ALA A 8 34.78 -16.50 3.06
CA ALA A 8 33.56 -15.94 3.63
C ALA A 8 32.39 -16.92 3.46
N PHE A 9 32.24 -17.51 2.28
CA PHE A 9 31.23 -18.53 1.99
C PHE A 9 31.34 -19.72 2.94
N HIS A 10 32.56 -20.24 3.14
CA HIS A 10 32.82 -21.33 4.09
C HIS A 10 32.38 -20.99 5.53
N TRP A 11 32.63 -19.76 5.98
CA TRP A 11 32.20 -19.32 7.30
C TRP A 11 30.69 -19.12 7.39
N TYR A 12 30.06 -18.56 6.36
CA TYR A 12 28.60 -18.46 6.30
C TYR A 12 27.95 -19.84 6.34
N GLN A 13 28.50 -20.84 5.64
CA GLN A 13 28.00 -22.20 5.70
C GLN A 13 28.04 -22.78 7.12
N LYS A 14 29.21 -22.72 7.77
CA LYS A 14 29.36 -23.21 9.15
C LYS A 14 28.44 -22.52 10.16
N ALA A 15 28.18 -21.22 9.97
CA ALA A 15 27.28 -20.46 10.83
C ALA A 15 25.80 -20.76 10.51
N ALA A 16 25.42 -20.87 9.24
CA ALA A 16 24.06 -21.24 8.82
C ALA A 16 23.67 -22.64 9.32
N GLU A 17 24.61 -23.59 9.35
CA GLU A 17 24.45 -24.94 9.94
C GLU A 17 24.22 -24.90 11.47
N LYS A 18 24.58 -23.80 12.13
CA LYS A 18 24.31 -23.54 13.55
C LYS A 18 23.13 -22.58 13.76
N ASP A 19 22.29 -22.46 12.76
CA ASP A 19 21.09 -21.63 12.74
C ASP A 19 21.30 -20.12 12.92
N TYR A 20 22.49 -19.60 12.59
CA TYR A 20 22.71 -18.15 12.54
C TYR A 20 21.99 -17.55 11.32
N ILE A 21 20.96 -16.76 11.59
CA ILE A 21 20.00 -16.25 10.59
C ILE A 21 20.68 -15.40 9.50
N ASP A 22 21.52 -14.42 9.88
CA ASP A 22 22.25 -13.59 8.92
C ASP A 22 23.18 -14.43 8.02
N ALA A 23 23.74 -15.50 8.57
CA ALA A 23 24.60 -16.41 7.82
C ALA A 23 23.78 -17.23 6.81
N MET A 24 22.56 -17.66 7.14
CA MET A 24 21.66 -18.31 6.18
C MET A 24 21.34 -17.37 4.99
N PHE A 25 21.02 -16.11 5.26
CA PHE A 25 20.76 -15.12 4.20
C PHE A 25 22.00 -14.87 3.33
N ASN A 26 23.17 -14.71 3.93
CA ASN A 26 24.41 -14.51 3.18
C ASN A 26 24.82 -15.76 2.39
N LEU A 27 24.56 -16.96 2.92
CA LEU A 27 24.76 -18.22 2.23
C LEU A 27 23.81 -18.36 1.03
N ALA A 28 22.55 -17.98 1.19
CA ALA A 28 21.57 -17.91 0.11
C ALA A 28 22.04 -16.97 -1.01
N ASN A 29 22.52 -15.77 -0.67
CA ASN A 29 23.11 -14.83 -1.62
C ASN A 29 24.36 -15.40 -2.32
N GLY A 30 25.21 -16.10 -1.59
CA GLY A 30 26.39 -16.78 -2.13
C GLY A 30 26.02 -17.76 -3.23
N TYR A 31 25.03 -18.62 -2.96
CA TYR A 31 24.49 -19.55 -3.95
C TYR A 31 23.72 -18.87 -5.09
N TYR A 32 22.98 -17.78 -4.82
CA TYR A 32 22.16 -17.10 -5.83
C TYR A 32 23.02 -16.42 -6.92
N TYR A 33 24.06 -15.70 -6.48
CA TYR A 33 24.95 -14.95 -7.37
C TYR A 33 26.21 -15.72 -7.79
N GLY A 34 26.49 -16.88 -7.19
CA GLY A 34 27.75 -17.59 -7.38
C GLY A 34 28.96 -16.84 -6.78
N LYS A 35 28.77 -16.16 -5.64
CA LYS A 35 29.83 -15.39 -4.96
C LYS A 35 30.63 -16.30 -4.03
N GLY A 36 31.84 -16.70 -4.45
CA GLY A 36 32.71 -17.58 -3.67
C GLY A 36 32.33 -19.07 -3.72
N ILE A 37 31.38 -19.43 -4.58
CA ILE A 37 30.95 -20.80 -4.89
C ILE A 37 30.28 -20.82 -6.26
N GLU A 38 30.08 -22.00 -6.85
CA GLU A 38 29.22 -22.16 -8.02
C GLU A 38 27.76 -21.78 -7.73
N ARG A 39 27.12 -21.07 -8.67
CA ARG A 39 25.72 -20.66 -8.57
C ARG A 39 24.80 -21.88 -8.45
N ASN A 40 23.95 -21.91 -7.42
CA ASN A 40 22.98 -22.98 -7.19
C ASN A 40 21.64 -22.41 -6.67
N LEU A 41 20.67 -22.26 -7.57
CA LEU A 41 19.39 -21.61 -7.25
C LEU A 41 18.50 -22.43 -6.31
N GLU A 42 18.62 -23.76 -6.30
CA GLU A 42 17.84 -24.64 -5.41
C GLU A 42 18.31 -24.49 -3.95
N LYS A 43 19.64 -24.50 -3.74
CA LYS A 43 20.21 -24.25 -2.41
C LYS A 43 19.96 -22.82 -1.95
N ALA A 44 20.05 -21.84 -2.85
CA ALA A 44 19.70 -20.46 -2.51
C ALA A 44 18.24 -20.34 -2.08
N PHE A 45 17.29 -20.96 -2.81
CA PHE A 45 15.88 -21.01 -2.41
C PHE A 45 15.69 -21.64 -1.02
N HIS A 46 16.30 -22.80 -0.78
CA HIS A 46 16.24 -23.48 0.52
C HIS A 46 16.68 -22.58 1.68
N TRP A 47 17.83 -21.91 1.54
CA TRP A 47 18.36 -21.04 2.59
C TRP A 47 17.58 -19.73 2.74
N TYR A 48 17.08 -19.15 1.65
CA TYR A 48 16.17 -18.00 1.73
C TYR A 48 14.88 -18.38 2.46
N GLN A 49 14.30 -19.53 2.15
CA GLN A 49 13.10 -20.03 2.81
C GLN A 49 13.34 -20.21 4.31
N LYS A 50 14.41 -20.93 4.69
CA LYS A 50 14.75 -21.16 6.10
C LYS A 50 14.97 -19.85 6.86
N ALA A 51 15.67 -18.87 6.28
CA ALA A 51 15.87 -17.56 6.90
C ALA A 51 14.58 -16.73 6.97
N ALA A 52 13.74 -16.73 5.92
CA ALA A 52 12.47 -16.02 5.90
C ALA A 52 11.48 -16.58 6.94
N GLU A 53 11.47 -17.89 7.16
CA GLU A 53 10.67 -18.55 8.20
C GLU A 53 11.10 -18.15 9.63
N THR A 54 12.33 -17.65 9.80
CA THR A 54 12.82 -17.06 11.07
C THR A 54 12.61 -15.54 11.16
N ASP A 55 11.69 -14.99 10.37
CA ASP A 55 11.37 -13.55 10.34
C ASP A 55 12.48 -12.63 9.82
N HIS A 56 13.49 -13.17 9.12
CA HIS A 56 14.56 -12.36 8.54
C HIS A 56 14.08 -11.53 7.35
N ILE A 57 14.01 -10.22 7.55
CA ILE A 57 13.37 -9.25 6.65
C ILE A 57 13.90 -9.30 5.21
N ASN A 58 15.24 -9.27 5.03
CA ASN A 58 15.84 -9.30 3.69
C ASN A 58 15.68 -10.67 3.01
N ALA A 59 15.56 -11.75 3.79
CA ALA A 59 15.36 -13.09 3.24
C ALA A 59 13.92 -13.27 2.75
N MET A 60 12.93 -12.68 3.45
CA MET A 60 11.55 -12.62 2.97
C MET A 60 11.47 -11.93 1.61
N HIS A 61 12.14 -10.78 1.44
CA HIS A 61 12.19 -10.08 0.15
C HIS A 61 12.90 -10.91 -0.93
N GLY A 62 14.04 -11.52 -0.60
CA GLY A 62 14.75 -12.42 -1.51
C GLY A 62 13.89 -13.60 -1.97
N LEU A 63 13.15 -14.22 -1.06
CA LEU A 63 12.22 -15.32 -1.35
C LEU A 63 11.03 -14.85 -2.21
N ALA A 64 10.51 -13.66 -1.94
CA ALA A 64 9.46 -13.06 -2.76
C ALA A 64 9.91 -12.83 -4.21
N ASN A 65 11.13 -12.31 -4.42
CA ASN A 65 11.71 -12.16 -5.76
C ASN A 65 11.82 -13.51 -6.48
N TYR A 66 12.22 -14.56 -5.76
CA TYR A 66 12.30 -15.92 -6.30
C TYR A 66 10.96 -16.39 -6.88
N TYR A 67 9.88 -16.23 -6.13
CA TYR A 67 8.52 -16.57 -6.59
C TYR A 67 8.03 -15.66 -7.70
N TYR A 68 8.41 -14.38 -7.68
CA TYR A 68 7.97 -13.38 -8.65
C TYR A 68 8.57 -13.61 -10.05
N TYR A 69 9.89 -13.84 -10.12
CA TYR A 69 10.60 -14.05 -11.39
C TYR A 69 10.55 -15.50 -11.87
N GLY A 70 10.36 -16.47 -10.97
CA GLY A 70 10.29 -17.89 -11.33
C GLY A 70 11.63 -18.46 -11.83
N GLU A 71 12.77 -18.03 -11.26
CA GLU A 71 14.10 -18.45 -11.71
C GLU A 71 14.46 -19.91 -11.32
N ARG A 72 13.74 -20.89 -11.90
CA ARG A 72 13.75 -22.36 -11.70
C ARG A 72 12.63 -22.95 -10.82
N THR A 73 11.91 -22.15 -10.03
CA THR A 73 10.61 -22.54 -9.45
C THR A 73 9.47 -22.06 -10.34
N GLU A 74 8.32 -22.73 -10.32
CA GLU A 74 7.13 -22.20 -10.99
C GLU A 74 6.82 -20.81 -10.42
N LYS A 75 6.73 -19.81 -11.31
CA LYS A 75 6.36 -18.45 -10.97
C LYS A 75 5.05 -18.49 -10.17
N ASN A 76 5.05 -17.93 -8.97
CA ASN A 76 3.89 -17.93 -8.10
C ASN A 76 3.69 -16.53 -7.52
N LEU A 77 2.86 -15.74 -8.19
CA LEU A 77 2.65 -14.35 -7.81
C LEU A 77 1.93 -14.22 -6.45
N GLU A 78 1.07 -15.15 -6.06
CA GLU A 78 0.40 -15.14 -4.76
C GLU A 78 1.41 -15.32 -3.61
N LYS A 79 2.35 -16.24 -3.74
CA LYS A 79 3.44 -16.42 -2.75
C LYS A 79 4.41 -15.24 -2.76
N ALA A 80 4.70 -14.68 -3.94
CA ALA A 80 5.50 -13.46 -4.03
C ALA A 80 4.83 -12.31 -3.26
N PHE A 81 3.54 -12.08 -3.51
CA PHE A 81 2.72 -11.08 -2.83
C PHE A 81 2.74 -11.30 -1.31
N TYR A 82 2.50 -12.53 -0.84
CA TYR A 82 2.54 -12.87 0.58
C TYR A 82 3.87 -12.50 1.27
N TRP A 83 5.00 -12.87 0.65
CA TRP A 83 6.31 -12.59 1.23
C TRP A 83 6.74 -11.12 1.09
N TYR A 84 6.37 -10.44 0.01
CA TYR A 84 6.52 -8.98 -0.07
C TYR A 84 5.71 -8.29 1.01
N GLN A 85 4.47 -8.70 1.26
CA GLN A 85 3.63 -8.15 2.31
C GLN A 85 4.27 -8.30 3.69
N LYS A 86 4.70 -9.51 4.07
CA LYS A 86 5.39 -9.73 5.35
C LYS A 86 6.66 -8.89 5.52
N SER A 87 7.46 -8.77 4.46
CA SER A 87 8.70 -7.99 4.49
C SER A 87 8.40 -6.47 4.56
N ALA A 88 7.37 -6.02 3.85
CA ALA A 88 6.90 -4.63 3.83
C ALA A 88 6.30 -4.17 5.17
N GLU A 89 5.51 -5.03 5.82
CA GLU A 89 4.96 -4.79 7.17
C GLU A 89 6.06 -4.63 8.23
N LYS A 90 7.25 -5.20 7.97
CA LYS A 90 8.46 -5.02 8.80
C LYS A 90 9.37 -3.87 8.33
N GLY A 91 8.89 -3.04 7.39
CA GLY A 91 9.57 -1.81 6.95
C GLY A 91 10.61 -1.98 5.84
N HIS A 92 10.68 -3.13 5.15
CA HIS A 92 11.62 -3.31 4.05
C HIS A 92 11.23 -2.47 2.82
N ILE A 93 12.03 -1.46 2.51
CA ILE A 93 11.72 -0.44 1.49
C ILE A 93 11.45 -1.05 0.11
N ASP A 94 12.32 -1.94 -0.38
CA ASP A 94 12.13 -2.55 -1.70
C ASP A 94 10.92 -3.49 -1.72
N ALA A 95 10.57 -4.10 -0.58
CA ALA A 95 9.39 -4.97 -0.50
C ALA A 95 8.11 -4.13 -0.55
N ILE A 96 8.11 -2.96 0.09
CA ILE A 96 6.99 -2.01 0.02
C ILE A 96 6.77 -1.55 -1.42
N PHE A 97 7.83 -1.19 -2.15
CA PHE A 97 7.71 -0.82 -3.57
C PHE A 97 7.13 -1.96 -4.42
N ASN A 98 7.62 -3.18 -4.22
CA ASN A 98 7.14 -4.35 -4.95
C ASN A 98 5.68 -4.66 -4.59
N LEU A 99 5.29 -4.55 -3.32
CA LEU A 99 3.92 -4.74 -2.87
C LEU A 99 2.96 -3.67 -3.47
N ALA A 100 3.39 -2.42 -3.52
CA ALA A 100 2.63 -1.35 -4.18
C ALA A 100 2.44 -1.65 -5.68
N ALA A 101 3.47 -2.15 -6.35
CA ALA A 101 3.37 -2.58 -7.74
C ALA A 101 2.41 -3.77 -7.91
N CYS A 102 2.46 -4.76 -7.02
CA CYS A 102 1.53 -5.89 -7.03
C CYS A 102 0.07 -5.43 -6.94
N TYR A 103 -0.24 -4.51 -6.02
CA TYR A 103 -1.58 -3.92 -5.93
C TYR A 103 -1.96 -3.09 -7.16
N ARG A 104 -1.04 -2.31 -7.71
CA ARG A 104 -1.30 -1.48 -8.89
C ARG A 104 -1.64 -2.31 -10.11
N ASN A 105 -0.97 -3.45 -10.26
CA ASN A 105 -1.07 -4.31 -11.43
C ASN A 105 -2.05 -5.49 -11.24
N GLY A 106 -2.46 -5.80 -10.00
CA GLY A 106 -3.23 -7.00 -9.68
C GLY A 106 -2.41 -8.28 -9.78
N GLU A 107 -1.14 -8.25 -9.37
CA GLU A 107 -0.23 -9.40 -9.44
C GLU A 107 -0.20 -10.14 -8.11
N GLY A 108 -0.72 -11.37 -8.08
CA GLY A 108 -0.80 -12.18 -6.87
C GLY A 108 -1.87 -11.72 -5.86
N THR A 109 -2.65 -10.71 -6.23
CA THR A 109 -3.77 -10.12 -5.49
C THR A 109 -4.70 -9.43 -6.49
N GLU A 110 -5.90 -9.01 -6.06
CA GLU A 110 -6.73 -8.12 -6.86
C GLU A 110 -6.09 -6.73 -7.03
N ARG A 111 -6.31 -6.11 -8.20
CA ARG A 111 -5.87 -4.75 -8.50
C ARG A 111 -6.55 -3.75 -7.57
N ASN A 112 -5.76 -3.01 -6.81
CA ASN A 112 -6.24 -2.01 -5.86
C ASN A 112 -5.32 -0.76 -5.86
N LEU A 113 -5.75 0.30 -6.54
CA LEU A 113 -4.94 1.53 -6.65
C LEU A 113 -4.81 2.28 -5.32
N GLU A 114 -5.79 2.16 -4.43
CA GLU A 114 -5.77 2.77 -3.10
C GLU A 114 -4.67 2.15 -2.22
N ARG A 115 -4.63 0.81 -2.15
CA ARG A 115 -3.56 0.09 -1.43
C ARG A 115 -2.19 0.30 -2.07
N ALA A 116 -2.11 0.36 -3.40
CA ALA A 116 -0.87 0.69 -4.09
C ALA A 116 -0.34 2.08 -3.68
N PHE A 117 -1.24 3.06 -3.60
CA PHE A 117 -0.90 4.42 -3.19
C PHE A 117 -0.51 4.49 -1.71
N TYR A 118 -1.25 3.81 -0.83
CA TYR A 118 -0.94 3.70 0.60
C TYR A 118 0.49 3.18 0.83
N TRP A 119 0.85 2.05 0.22
CA TRP A 119 2.20 1.49 0.35
C TRP A 119 3.27 2.38 -0.26
N HIS A 120 3.01 3.06 -1.39
CA HIS A 120 3.94 4.05 -1.93
C HIS A 120 4.20 5.22 -0.97
N GLN A 121 3.19 5.69 -0.23
CA GLN A 121 3.38 6.76 0.74
C GLN A 121 4.26 6.35 1.92
N ILE A 122 4.14 5.12 2.41
CA ILE A 122 5.00 4.59 3.48
C ILE A 122 6.48 4.72 3.11
N VAL A 123 6.85 4.54 1.84
CA VAL A 123 8.25 4.71 1.40
C VAL A 123 8.69 6.17 1.40
N VAL A 124 7.83 7.09 0.93
CA VAL A 124 8.09 8.53 0.98
C VAL A 124 8.30 8.99 2.42
N GLU A 125 7.62 8.36 3.36
CA GLU A 125 7.74 8.62 4.81
C GLU A 125 8.98 7.94 5.41
N SER A 126 9.27 6.69 5.03
CA SER A 126 10.46 5.92 5.47
C SER A 126 11.78 6.58 5.03
N ASN A 127 11.79 7.17 3.83
CA ASN A 127 12.93 7.94 3.33
C ASN A 127 13.08 9.29 4.06
N LYS A 128 11.99 9.82 4.65
CA LYS A 128 12.07 11.00 5.54
C LYS A 128 12.54 10.60 6.95
N THR A 129 12.16 9.44 7.48
CA THR A 129 12.57 8.96 8.81
C THR A 129 14.02 8.51 8.90
N ASN A 130 14.63 7.99 7.83
CA ASN A 130 16.09 7.78 7.78
C ASN A 130 16.89 9.12 7.88
N SER A 131 16.23 10.27 7.70
CA SER A 131 16.79 11.60 8.01
C SER A 131 16.35 12.16 9.38
N LYS A 132 15.48 11.48 10.12
CA LYS A 132 14.79 12.00 11.32
C LYS A 132 14.58 10.93 12.41
N ASN A 133 15.57 10.74 13.29
CA ASN A 133 15.29 10.39 14.70
C ASN A 133 14.67 11.60 15.41
N LYS A 134 13.46 12.00 15.01
CA LYS A 134 12.73 13.12 15.62
C LYS A 134 11.24 12.83 15.47
N VAL A 135 10.53 12.75 16.59
CA VAL A 135 9.07 12.74 16.66
C VAL A 135 8.51 13.66 15.57
N GLU A 136 7.81 13.10 14.59
CA GLU A 136 7.27 13.91 13.49
C GLU A 136 6.08 14.68 14.01
N PHE A 137 6.29 15.97 14.13
CA PHE A 137 5.25 16.91 14.47
C PHE A 137 4.45 17.24 13.21
N CYS A 138 3.13 17.33 13.32
CA CYS A 138 2.29 17.86 12.26
C CYS A 138 2.89 19.16 11.72
N ASN A 139 3.06 19.27 10.40
CA ASN A 139 3.73 20.41 9.80
C ASN A 139 3.07 21.76 10.13
N GLU A 140 1.78 21.73 10.46
CA GLU A 140 0.98 22.89 10.81
C GLU A 140 0.99 23.17 12.33
N CYS A 141 0.40 22.28 13.15
CA CYS A 141 0.19 22.54 14.58
C CYS A 141 1.35 22.11 15.48
N LYS A 142 2.40 21.52 14.90
CA LYS A 142 3.58 21.01 15.59
C LYS A 142 3.28 20.03 16.73
N LEU A 143 2.15 19.33 16.69
CA LEU A 143 1.83 18.24 17.64
C LEU A 143 2.37 16.90 17.14
N PRO A 144 2.82 15.98 18.02
CA PRO A 144 3.27 14.65 17.64
C PRO A 144 2.17 13.95 16.83
N ASN A 145 2.50 13.49 15.63
CA ASN A 145 1.55 12.76 14.81
C ASN A 145 1.95 11.29 14.71
N THR A 146 0.98 10.40 14.81
CA THR A 146 1.25 8.96 14.90
C THR A 146 1.39 8.30 13.54
N ASP A 147 0.81 8.83 12.46
CA ASP A 147 0.65 8.01 11.25
C ASP A 147 0.81 8.74 9.90
N TYR A 148 0.92 10.08 9.84
CA TYR A 148 0.94 10.83 8.56
C TYR A 148 1.70 12.18 8.61
N GLN A 149 1.92 12.82 7.45
CA GLN A 149 2.54 14.15 7.36
C GLN A 149 1.72 15.30 8.04
N TRP A 150 0.44 15.06 8.40
CA TRP A 150 -0.45 15.99 9.12
C TRP A 150 -1.39 15.26 10.09
N CYS A 151 -1.69 15.85 11.24
CA CYS A 151 -2.58 15.23 12.23
C CYS A 151 -4.05 15.42 11.87
N GLN A 152 -4.90 14.54 12.42
CA GLN A 152 -6.36 14.56 12.28
C GLN A 152 -6.94 15.98 12.42
N GLN A 153 -6.58 16.69 13.49
CA GLN A 153 -7.12 18.03 13.79
C GLN A 153 -6.84 19.06 12.68
N CYS A 154 -5.68 18.99 12.03
CA CYS A 154 -5.34 19.91 10.95
C CYS A 154 -6.07 19.58 9.65
N ASN A 155 -6.28 18.29 9.36
CA ASN A 155 -7.08 17.86 8.22
C ASN A 155 -8.56 18.27 8.40
N THR A 156 -9.14 18.03 9.59
CA THR A 156 -10.52 18.43 9.91
C THR A 156 -10.76 19.93 9.66
N LYS A 157 -9.84 20.80 10.10
CA LYS A 157 -9.95 22.25 9.86
C LYS A 157 -9.96 22.62 8.38
N ARG A 158 -9.20 21.92 7.54
CA ARG A 158 -9.16 22.17 6.09
C ARG A 158 -10.41 21.69 5.39
N PHE A 159 -10.92 20.51 5.77
CA PHE A 159 -12.21 20.04 5.27
C PHE A 159 -13.32 21.04 5.60
N GLN A 160 -13.34 21.56 6.83
CA GLN A 160 -14.29 22.60 7.25
C GLN A 160 -14.25 23.87 6.39
N GLN A 161 -13.07 24.28 5.89
CA GLN A 161 -12.94 25.43 4.99
C GLN A 161 -13.60 25.20 3.63
N ASP A 162 -13.60 23.95 3.16
CA ASP A 162 -14.12 23.55 1.85
C ASP A 162 -15.56 23.00 1.90
N PHE A 163 -16.23 22.98 3.06
CA PHE A 163 -17.61 22.49 3.18
C PHE A 163 -18.59 23.12 2.19
N SER A 164 -18.39 24.40 1.87
CA SER A 164 -19.23 25.11 0.88
C SER A 164 -19.10 24.56 -0.53
N LYS A 165 -18.00 23.89 -0.87
CA LYS A 165 -17.74 23.26 -2.16
C LYS A 165 -18.37 21.87 -2.28
N TRP A 166 -18.70 21.23 -1.16
CA TRP A 166 -19.17 19.84 -1.07
C TRP A 166 -20.63 19.72 -0.66
N THR A 167 -21.44 20.75 -0.93
CA THR A 167 -22.87 20.72 -0.61
C THR A 167 -23.66 19.99 -1.69
N SER A 168 -24.52 19.09 -1.23
CA SER A 168 -25.56 18.43 -1.99
C SER A 168 -26.82 19.29 -2.18
N LYS A 169 -26.89 20.46 -1.53
CA LYS A 169 -28.11 21.26 -1.31
C LYS A 169 -29.17 20.55 -0.45
N ASN A 170 -28.84 19.40 0.13
CA ASN A 170 -29.69 18.69 1.07
C ASN A 170 -29.08 18.78 2.47
N LYS A 171 -29.77 19.48 3.38
CA LYS A 171 -29.30 19.73 4.74
C LYS A 171 -28.95 18.45 5.52
N PHE A 172 -29.67 17.36 5.28
CA PHE A 172 -29.43 16.08 5.97
C PHE A 172 -28.14 15.42 5.46
N ILE A 173 -27.98 15.32 4.14
CA ILE A 173 -26.79 14.73 3.51
C ILE A 173 -25.55 15.57 3.86
N ASP A 174 -25.67 16.90 3.76
CA ASP A 174 -24.56 17.81 4.08
C ASP A 174 -24.13 17.65 5.55
N LYS A 175 -25.08 17.53 6.48
CA LYS A 175 -24.78 17.28 7.89
C LYS A 175 -24.05 15.94 8.09
N PHE A 176 -24.53 14.87 7.44
CA PHE A 176 -23.90 13.55 7.51
C PHE A 176 -22.45 13.56 6.99
N ILE A 177 -22.22 14.19 5.83
CA ILE A 177 -20.87 14.34 5.26
C ILE A 177 -19.96 15.12 6.20
N GLN A 178 -20.44 16.23 6.78
CA GLN A 178 -19.66 17.03 7.73
C GLN A 178 -19.29 16.24 9.00
N GLU A 179 -20.23 15.47 9.56
CA GLU A 179 -19.97 14.61 10.71
C GLU A 179 -18.93 13.54 10.39
N ALA A 180 -19.01 12.89 9.21
CA ALA A 180 -18.01 11.93 8.77
C ALA A 180 -16.61 12.58 8.61
N GLN A 181 -16.53 13.76 8.00
CA GLN A 181 -15.28 14.49 7.79
C GLN A 181 -14.64 14.96 9.10
N ILE A 182 -15.44 15.28 10.13
CA ILE A 182 -14.94 15.64 11.46
C ILE A 182 -14.30 14.42 12.14
N ASN A 183 -14.87 13.23 11.93
CA ASN A 183 -14.43 12.00 12.56
C ASN A 183 -13.33 11.26 11.76
N ALA A 184 -13.15 11.57 10.49
CA ALA A 184 -12.11 11.00 9.63
C ALA A 184 -10.72 11.18 10.24
N LYS A 185 -9.91 10.11 10.28
CA LYS A 185 -8.55 10.13 10.85
C LYS A 185 -7.53 10.71 9.87
N ASN A 186 -7.78 10.55 8.58
CA ASN A 186 -6.91 11.00 7.49
C ASN A 186 -7.74 11.35 6.23
N SER A 187 -7.07 11.74 5.15
CA SER A 187 -7.73 12.16 3.90
C SER A 187 -8.36 11.03 3.09
N TYR A 188 -8.17 9.75 3.45
CA TYR A 188 -8.76 8.61 2.77
C TYR A 188 -10.13 8.23 3.34
N GLU A 189 -10.38 8.59 4.60
CA GLU A 189 -11.65 8.32 5.28
C GLU A 189 -12.70 9.41 5.03
N ILE A 190 -12.41 10.41 4.20
CA ILE A 190 -13.35 11.50 3.98
C ILE A 190 -14.44 11.13 2.99
N LEU A 191 -15.65 11.59 3.29
CA LEU A 191 -16.75 11.57 2.36
C LEU A 191 -16.82 12.91 1.63
N GLU A 192 -17.14 12.89 0.35
CA GLU A 192 -17.39 14.08 -0.48
C GLU A 192 -18.70 13.89 -1.25
N TRP A 193 -19.50 14.94 -1.36
CA TRP A 193 -20.63 14.94 -2.29
C TRP A 193 -20.11 15.13 -3.71
N ILE A 194 -20.40 14.16 -4.58
CA ILE A 194 -20.04 14.22 -6.00
C ILE A 194 -21.30 14.51 -6.82
N PRO A 195 -21.39 15.70 -7.45
CA PRO A 195 -22.47 15.99 -8.37
C PRO A 195 -22.47 15.01 -9.55
N TYR A 196 -23.65 14.51 -9.93
CA TYR A 196 -23.78 13.51 -11.00
C TYR A 196 -23.21 14.00 -12.35
N ASN A 197 -23.25 15.30 -12.61
CA ASN A 197 -22.67 15.94 -13.79
C ASN A 197 -21.13 15.95 -13.82
N ASN A 198 -20.46 15.57 -12.72
CA ASN A 198 -19.01 15.37 -12.67
C ASN A 198 -18.62 13.92 -13.01
N LEU A 199 -19.61 13.07 -13.31
CA LEU A 199 -19.42 11.68 -13.73
C LEU A 199 -19.72 11.57 -15.24
N SER A 200 -18.84 10.90 -15.96
CA SER A 200 -18.99 10.59 -17.39
C SER A 200 -18.76 9.11 -17.65
N SER A 201 -19.11 8.62 -18.84
CA SER A 201 -18.92 7.21 -19.25
C SER A 201 -19.49 6.24 -18.21
N ILE A 202 -20.75 6.45 -17.83
CA ILE A 202 -21.43 5.64 -16.82
C ILE A 202 -21.96 4.37 -17.51
N ASP A 203 -21.24 3.27 -17.30
CA ASP A 203 -21.49 1.98 -17.95
C ASP A 203 -21.85 0.91 -16.91
N TYR A 204 -22.82 0.07 -17.24
CA TYR A 204 -23.16 -1.09 -16.41
C TYR A 204 -21.97 -2.04 -16.31
N TYR A 205 -21.62 -2.44 -15.09
CA TYR A 205 -20.51 -3.34 -14.82
C TYR A 205 -21.00 -4.74 -14.43
N THR A 206 -21.81 -4.85 -13.38
CA THR A 206 -22.33 -6.14 -12.91
C THR A 206 -23.55 -5.97 -11.99
N LYS A 207 -24.20 -7.07 -11.65
CA LYS A 207 -25.25 -7.11 -10.63
C LYS A 207 -24.59 -7.36 -9.26
N GLY A 208 -24.73 -6.41 -8.34
CA GLY A 208 -24.39 -6.59 -6.92
C GLY A 208 -25.51 -7.30 -6.16
N GLY A 209 -25.29 -7.65 -4.89
CA GLY A 209 -26.30 -8.34 -4.08
C GLY A 209 -27.53 -7.49 -3.82
N PHE A 210 -27.36 -6.18 -3.61
CA PHE A 210 -28.47 -5.25 -3.34
C PHE A 210 -28.74 -4.20 -4.42
N SER A 211 -27.82 -4.01 -5.39
CA SER A 211 -27.92 -2.96 -6.41
C SER A 211 -27.21 -3.31 -7.72
N GLU A 212 -27.56 -2.63 -8.80
CA GLU A 212 -26.70 -2.61 -9.99
C GLU A 212 -25.40 -1.86 -9.70
N ILE A 213 -24.29 -2.44 -10.14
CA ILE A 213 -22.96 -1.84 -10.06
C ILE A 213 -22.61 -1.30 -11.43
N HIS A 214 -22.23 -0.03 -11.47
CA HIS A 214 -21.82 0.70 -12.67
C HIS A 214 -20.37 1.19 -12.50
N LYS A 215 -19.69 1.42 -13.60
CA LYS A 215 -18.41 2.12 -13.67
C LYS A 215 -18.63 3.52 -14.22
N ALA A 216 -17.84 4.47 -13.76
CA ALA A 216 -17.87 5.83 -14.29
C ALA A 216 -16.49 6.48 -14.19
N ILE A 217 -16.28 7.53 -14.97
CA ILE A 217 -15.13 8.42 -14.83
C ILE A 217 -15.56 9.66 -14.05
N TRP A 218 -14.92 9.90 -12.91
CA TRP A 218 -15.03 11.13 -12.15
C TRP A 218 -13.99 12.14 -12.63
N SER A 219 -14.45 13.25 -13.22
CA SER A 219 -13.57 14.25 -13.85
C SER A 219 -12.58 14.87 -12.87
N ASP A 220 -13.06 15.29 -11.71
CA ASP A 220 -12.22 15.93 -10.69
C ASP A 220 -11.38 14.89 -9.95
N GLY A 221 -11.96 13.71 -9.74
CA GLY A 221 -11.34 12.59 -9.04
C GLY A 221 -11.10 12.84 -7.55
N PRO A 222 -10.59 11.83 -6.84
CA PRO A 222 -10.40 11.88 -5.40
C PRO A 222 -9.26 12.83 -5.02
N ILE A 223 -9.37 13.42 -3.83
CA ILE A 223 -8.26 14.14 -3.22
C ILE A 223 -7.20 13.15 -2.74
N PHE A 224 -5.92 13.53 -2.81
CA PHE A 224 -4.84 12.66 -2.32
C PHE A 224 -3.77 13.39 -1.50
N SER A 225 -3.71 14.72 -1.56
CA SER A 225 -2.78 15.52 -0.75
C SER A 225 -3.18 16.99 -0.72
N TRP A 226 -2.70 17.74 0.29
CA TRP A 226 -2.89 19.20 0.35
C TRP A 226 -1.71 19.95 -0.27
N ASN A 227 -1.99 20.93 -1.13
CA ASN A 227 -1.01 21.85 -1.69
C ASN A 227 -0.94 23.13 -0.86
N PHE A 228 0.20 23.38 -0.21
CA PHE A 228 0.41 24.54 0.65
C PHE A 228 0.56 25.85 -0.10
N ASP A 229 1.27 25.82 -1.23
CA ASP A 229 1.51 27.02 -2.02
C ASP A 229 0.20 27.55 -2.61
N LYS A 230 -0.66 26.62 -3.04
CA LYS A 230 -1.95 26.94 -3.66
C LYS A 230 -3.12 26.99 -2.68
N GLN A 231 -2.93 26.55 -1.44
CA GLN A 231 -3.98 26.42 -0.42
C GLN A 231 -5.20 25.64 -0.93
N GLN A 232 -4.97 24.47 -1.54
CA GLN A 232 -6.04 23.63 -2.10
C GLN A 232 -5.66 22.13 -2.08
N TRP A 233 -6.66 21.26 -2.17
CA TRP A 233 -6.45 19.82 -2.35
C TRP A 233 -5.96 19.50 -3.77
N ASN A 234 -4.90 18.68 -3.87
CA ASN A 234 -4.52 18.01 -5.11
C ASN A 234 -5.46 16.83 -5.35
N ARG A 235 -5.88 16.67 -6.60
CA ARG A 235 -6.80 15.61 -7.03
C ARG A 235 -6.22 14.78 -8.16
N GLN A 236 -6.61 13.51 -8.20
CA GLN A 236 -6.28 12.61 -9.31
C GLN A 236 -7.39 12.67 -10.36
N THR A 237 -7.27 13.58 -11.32
CA THR A 237 -8.29 13.82 -12.34
C THR A 237 -8.58 12.59 -13.20
N CYS A 238 -9.81 12.50 -13.73
CA CYS A 238 -10.27 11.41 -14.61
C CYS A 238 -10.14 10.03 -13.95
N TYR A 239 -10.62 9.91 -12.72
CA TYR A 239 -10.51 8.68 -11.93
C TYR A 239 -11.68 7.72 -12.23
N GLU A 240 -11.39 6.44 -12.46
CA GLU A 240 -12.43 5.41 -12.58
C GLU A 240 -13.02 5.10 -11.20
N VAL A 241 -14.34 5.28 -11.05
CA VAL A 241 -15.08 5.02 -9.82
C VAL A 241 -16.12 3.92 -10.05
N ILE A 242 -16.41 3.18 -8.98
CA ILE A 242 -17.49 2.21 -8.92
C ILE A 242 -18.71 2.88 -8.30
N LEU A 243 -19.84 2.83 -8.99
CA LEU A 243 -21.11 3.38 -8.55
C LEU A 243 -22.06 2.25 -8.18
N LYS A 244 -22.62 2.31 -6.97
CA LYS A 244 -23.75 1.45 -6.57
C LYS A 244 -25.03 2.24 -6.70
N LYS A 245 -25.90 1.83 -7.64
CA LYS A 245 -27.15 2.55 -7.90
C LYS A 245 -28.26 2.01 -7.00
N LEU A 246 -28.69 2.83 -6.04
CA LEU A 246 -29.83 2.49 -5.18
C LEU A 246 -31.13 2.51 -6.00
N ASN A 247 -31.86 1.39 -5.96
CA ASN A 247 -33.13 1.25 -6.69
C ASN A 247 -34.29 2.00 -5.99
N ASN A 248 -34.21 2.18 -4.67
CA ASN A 248 -35.10 3.04 -3.88
C ASN A 248 -34.45 3.39 -2.53
N SER A 249 -34.93 4.45 -1.86
CA SER A 249 -34.39 4.88 -0.55
C SER A 249 -34.63 3.88 0.59
N SER A 250 -35.55 2.93 0.40
CA SER A 250 -35.86 1.86 1.36
C SER A 250 -34.82 0.73 1.41
N SER A 251 -33.86 0.68 0.48
CA SER A 251 -32.83 -0.36 0.44
C SER A 251 -31.54 0.00 1.20
N LEU A 252 -31.50 1.15 1.90
CA LEU A 252 -30.39 1.56 2.76
C LEU A 252 -30.52 0.91 4.15
N ASN A 253 -29.96 -0.29 4.33
CA ASN A 253 -29.74 -0.88 5.66
C ASN A 253 -28.23 -0.89 5.98
N SER A 254 -27.85 -1.25 7.22
CA SER A 254 -26.44 -1.31 7.62
C SER A 254 -25.62 -2.29 6.77
N GLU A 255 -26.24 -3.37 6.29
CA GLU A 255 -25.59 -4.38 5.43
C GLU A 255 -25.18 -3.82 4.06
N PHE A 256 -25.84 -2.77 3.55
CA PHE A 256 -25.47 -2.11 2.30
C PHE A 256 -24.05 -1.49 2.33
N LEU A 257 -23.61 -1.02 3.50
CA LEU A 257 -22.29 -0.42 3.69
C LEU A 257 -21.17 -1.47 3.80
N ASP A 258 -21.52 -2.71 4.14
CA ASP A 258 -20.56 -3.80 4.41
C ASP A 258 -20.29 -4.67 3.17
N GLU A 259 -21.05 -4.51 2.09
CA GLU A 259 -20.85 -5.23 0.83
C GLU A 259 -19.65 -4.60 0.08
N VAL A 260 -18.44 -5.12 0.23
CA VAL A 260 -17.28 -4.76 -0.63
C VAL A 260 -16.71 -6.02 -1.25
#